data_AF-A0A0F8YPL6-F1
#
_entry.id   AF-A0A0F8YPL6-F1
#
_cell.length_a   1.000
_cell.length_b   1.000
_cell.length_c   1.000
_cell.angle_alpha   90.00
_cell.angle_beta   90.00
_cell.angle_gamma   90.00
#
_symmetry.space_group_name_H-M   'P 1'
#
loop_
_entity.id
_entity.type
_entity.pdbx_description
1 polymer ?
#
loop_
_entity_poly.entity_id
_entity_poly.type
_entity_poly.pdbx_seq_one_letter_code
_entity_poly.pdbx_strand_id
1 'polypeptide(L)'
;MIRTRAKYHLGQIVRHKKHPFRGVIFDVDPEFANTEEWYEAIPEENRPVKDQPFYHLLAENDQSYYVAYVSEQNLVADYSGEPV
;
A
#
# COMPACT_ATOMS: atom_id res chain seq x y z
N MET A 1 -22.83 -2.62 3.99
CA MET A 1 -22.50 -1.90 2.73
C MET A 1 -21.10 -1.32 2.91
N ILE A 2 -20.11 -1.80 2.16
CA ILE A 2 -18.80 -1.18 2.10
C ILE A 2 -19.01 0.22 1.49
N ARG A 3 -18.69 1.28 2.24
CA ARG A 3 -18.90 2.69 1.82
C ARG A 3 -17.65 3.31 1.21
N THR A 4 -16.53 2.62 1.24
CA THR A 4 -15.22 3.12 0.81
C THR A 4 -14.96 2.74 -0.64
N ARG A 5 -14.66 3.74 -1.48
CA ARG A 5 -14.21 3.55 -2.86
C ARG A 5 -12.69 3.54 -2.86
N ALA A 6 -12.08 2.42 -3.27
CA ALA A 6 -10.65 2.33 -3.50
C ALA A 6 -10.19 3.41 -4.50
N LYS A 7 -9.17 4.18 -4.13
CA LYS A 7 -8.57 5.21 -5.00
C LYS A 7 -7.72 4.63 -6.11
N TYR A 8 -7.13 3.47 -5.88
CA TYR A 8 -6.22 2.81 -6.82
C TYR A 8 -6.81 1.49 -7.31
N HIS A 9 -6.39 1.03 -8.47
CA HIS A 9 -6.88 -0.19 -9.10
C HIS A 9 -5.77 -1.21 -9.33
N LEU A 10 -6.15 -2.48 -9.54
CA LEU A 10 -5.20 -3.55 -9.88
C LEU A 10 -4.41 -3.18 -11.14
N GLY A 11 -3.12 -3.53 -11.15
CA GLY A 11 -2.17 -3.18 -12.19
C GLY A 11 -1.67 -1.74 -12.17
N GLN A 12 -2.20 -0.87 -11.29
CA GLN A 12 -1.73 0.50 -11.18
C GLN A 12 -0.37 0.56 -10.48
N ILE A 13 0.55 1.34 -11.05
CA ILE A 13 1.83 1.66 -10.42
C ILE A 13 1.63 2.80 -9.43
N VAL A 14 2.15 2.62 -8.23
CA VAL A 14 2.09 3.61 -7.14
C VAL A 14 3.44 3.73 -6.45
N ARG A 15 3.60 4.80 -5.68
CA ARG A 15 4.77 5.07 -4.85
C ARG A 15 4.33 5.27 -3.41
N HIS A 16 5.18 4.88 -2.48
CA HIS A 16 4.97 5.23 -1.08
C HIS A 16 5.35 6.70 -0.84
N LYS A 17 4.55 7.43 -0.05
CA LYS A 17 4.76 8.86 0.22
C LYS A 17 6.05 9.17 0.99
N LYS A 18 6.38 8.33 1.98
CA LYS A 18 7.57 8.47 2.84
C LYS A 18 8.76 7.58 2.45
N HIS A 19 8.53 6.28 2.22
CA HIS A 19 9.58 5.32 1.88
C HIS A 19 9.90 5.31 0.38
N PRO A 20 11.17 5.14 -0.02
CA PRO A 20 11.61 5.22 -1.41
C PRO A 20 11.40 3.88 -2.14
N PHE A 21 10.14 3.47 -2.33
CA PHE A 21 9.81 2.32 -3.16
C PHE A 21 8.64 2.60 -4.10
N ARG A 22 8.61 1.85 -5.19
CA ARG A 22 7.55 1.81 -6.20
C ARG A 22 7.00 0.40 -6.26
N GLY A 23 5.75 0.26 -6.67
CA GLY A 23 5.17 -1.07 -6.84
C GLY A 23 3.91 -1.06 -7.66
N VAL A 24 3.58 -2.24 -8.19
CA VAL A 24 2.33 -2.50 -8.89
C VAL A 24 1.34 -3.17 -7.95
N ILE A 25 0.11 -2.65 -7.91
CA ILE A 25 -0.96 -3.21 -7.09
C ILE A 25 -1.45 -4.52 -7.73
N PHE A 26 -1.45 -5.61 -6.96
CA PHE A 26 -2.00 -6.90 -7.41
C PHE A 26 -3.19 -7.39 -6.58
N ASP A 27 -3.44 -6.82 -5.40
CA ASP A 27 -4.61 -7.13 -4.58
C ASP A 27 -5.01 -5.95 -3.67
N VAL A 28 -6.23 -5.98 -3.13
CA VAL A 28 -6.80 -4.96 -2.24
C VAL A 28 -7.75 -5.55 -1.20
N ASP A 29 -7.51 -5.21 0.06
CA ASP A 29 -8.46 -5.43 1.14
C ASP A 29 -9.31 -4.16 1.36
N PRO A 30 -10.62 -4.30 1.65
CA PRO A 30 -11.50 -3.16 1.90
C PRO A 30 -11.14 -2.38 3.18
N GLU A 31 -10.52 -3.06 4.14
CA GLU A 31 -10.03 -2.55 5.44
C GLU A 31 -8.77 -3.30 5.86
N PHE A 32 -8.15 -2.91 6.98
CA PHE A 32 -6.98 -3.62 7.50
C PHE A 32 -7.28 -5.11 7.77
N ALA A 33 -6.53 -6.01 7.13
CA ALA A 33 -6.72 -7.45 7.21
C ALA A 33 -5.44 -8.24 7.56
N ASN A 34 -4.45 -7.57 8.16
CA ASN A 34 -3.23 -8.20 8.66
C ASN A 34 -3.32 -8.46 10.17
N THR A 35 -2.27 -9.03 10.77
CA THR A 35 -2.30 -9.41 12.19
C THR A 35 -2.19 -8.20 13.11
N GLU A 36 -2.73 -8.32 14.32
CA GLU A 36 -2.65 -7.23 15.30
C GLU A 36 -1.19 -7.00 15.75
N GLU A 37 -0.37 -8.04 15.82
CA GLU A 37 1.05 -7.93 16.16
C GLU A 37 1.81 -7.08 15.14
N TRP A 38 1.49 -7.22 13.85
CA TRP A 38 2.05 -6.36 12.81
C TRP A 38 1.65 -4.90 13.02
N TYR A 39 0.38 -4.67 13.36
CA TYR A 39 -0.14 -3.32 13.61
C TYR A 39 0.51 -2.67 14.85
N GLU A 40 0.66 -3.43 15.93
CA GLU A 40 1.27 -2.97 17.17
C GLU A 40 2.77 -2.71 17.02
N ALA A 41 3.46 -3.45 16.15
CA ALA A 41 4.87 -3.23 15.82
C ALA A 41 5.14 -1.90 15.11
N ILE A 42 4.12 -1.25 14.54
CA ILE A 42 4.24 0.08 13.97
C ILE A 42 4.21 1.12 15.11
N PRO A 43 5.15 2.09 15.13
CA PRO A 43 5.10 3.21 16.06
C PRO A 43 3.73 3.90 16.03
N GLU A 44 3.18 4.22 17.20
CA GLU A 44 1.79 4.68 17.34
C GLU A 44 1.47 5.89 16.45
N GLU A 45 2.42 6.83 16.31
CA GLU A 45 2.31 8.01 15.46
C GLU A 45 2.30 7.74 13.96
N ASN A 46 2.69 6.53 13.54
CA ASN A 46 2.74 6.09 12.15
C ASN A 46 1.69 5.03 11.81
N ARG A 47 0.88 4.59 12.78
CA ARG A 47 -0.15 3.58 12.55
C ARG A 47 -1.19 4.08 11.54
N PRO A 48 -1.47 3.31 10.48
CA PRO A 48 -2.50 3.69 9.51
C PRO A 48 -3.90 3.51 10.11
N VAL A 49 -4.87 4.34 9.69
CA VAL A 49 -6.28 4.12 10.05
C VAL A 49 -6.74 2.77 9.48
N LYS A 50 -7.39 1.93 10.29
CA LYS A 50 -7.82 0.58 9.85
C LYS A 50 -9.02 0.59 8.88
N ASP A 51 -9.94 1.54 9.04
CA ASP A 51 -11.15 1.72 8.21
C ASP A 51 -10.83 2.45 6.88
N GLN A 52 -9.94 1.85 6.08
CA GLN A 52 -9.61 2.30 4.72
C GLN A 52 -9.06 1.11 3.92
N PRO A 53 -9.05 1.18 2.57
CA PRO A 53 -8.43 0.13 1.77
C PRO A 53 -6.93 -0.04 2.05
N PHE A 54 -6.48 -1.30 2.09
CA PHE A 54 -5.07 -1.68 2.13
C PHE A 54 -4.72 -2.44 0.86
N TYR A 55 -3.55 -2.17 0.31
CA TYR A 55 -3.13 -2.69 -0.98
C TYR A 55 -1.94 -3.63 -0.82
N HIS A 56 -1.96 -4.71 -1.58
CA HIS A 56 -0.80 -5.57 -1.78
C HIS A 56 -0.07 -5.16 -3.05
N LEU A 57 1.22 -4.90 -2.91
CA LEU A 57 2.07 -4.42 -3.99
C LEU A 57 3.20 -5.39 -4.24
N LEU A 58 3.49 -5.66 -5.51
CA LEU A 58 4.80 -6.16 -5.89
C LEU A 58 5.70 -4.93 -6.00
N ALA A 59 6.56 -4.73 -5.01
CA ALA A 59 7.40 -3.56 -4.86
C ALA A 59 8.86 -3.86 -5.20
N GLU A 60 9.56 -2.84 -5.67
CA GLU A 60 11.00 -2.87 -5.86
C GLU A 60 11.67 -1.72 -5.10
N ASN A 61 12.93 -1.95 -4.71
CA ASN A 61 13.87 -0.92 -4.32
C ASN A 61 15.21 -1.19 -5.02
N ASP A 62 16.22 -0.37 -4.76
CA ASP A 62 17.55 -0.45 -5.40
C ASP A 62 18.27 -1.82 -5.23
N GLN A 63 17.75 -2.72 -4.38
CA GLN A 63 18.41 -3.97 -3.99
C GLN A 63 17.59 -5.25 -4.26
N SER A 64 16.25 -5.20 -4.24
CA SER A 64 15.41 -6.40 -4.37
C SER A 64 13.94 -6.10 -4.69
N TYR A 65 13.22 -7.14 -5.11
CA TYR A 65 11.76 -7.20 -5.18
C TYR A 65 11.18 -7.83 -3.91
N TYR A 66 10.01 -7.36 -3.47
CA TYR A 66 9.30 -7.89 -2.30
C TYR A 66 7.80 -7.58 -2.37
N VAL A 67 6.99 -8.25 -1.55
CA VAL A 67 5.57 -7.93 -1.39
C VAL A 67 5.42 -6.92 -0.26
N ALA A 68 4.74 -5.80 -0.53
CA ALA A 68 4.42 -4.78 0.46
C ALA A 68 2.91 -4.76 0.76
N TYR A 69 2.57 -4.57 2.03
CA TYR A 69 1.20 -4.34 2.50
C TYR A 69 1.07 -2.89 3.00
N VAL A 70 0.29 -2.06 2.30
CA VAL A 70 0.33 -0.60 2.51
C VAL A 70 -1.07 0.01 2.49
N SER A 71 -1.34 0.92 3.43
CA SER A 71 -2.59 1.68 3.49
C SER A 71 -2.75 2.70 2.36
N GLU A 72 -3.98 2.94 1.93
CA GLU A 72 -4.28 3.92 0.88
C GLU A 72 -3.72 5.32 1.16
N GLN A 73 -3.81 5.78 2.41
CA GLN A 73 -3.32 7.10 2.83
C GLN A 73 -1.81 7.29 2.59
N ASN A 74 -1.04 6.21 2.51
CA ASN A 74 0.41 6.23 2.37
C ASN A 74 0.88 6.06 0.91
N LEU A 75 -0.05 5.86 -0.03
CA LEU A 75 0.25 5.70 -1.44
C LEU A 75 -0.06 6.98 -2.23
N VAL A 76 0.66 7.16 -3.33
CA VAL A 76 0.38 8.12 -4.39
C VAL A 76 0.53 7.42 -5.74
N ALA A 77 -0.34 7.76 -6.70
CA ALA A 77 -0.24 7.20 -8.04
C ALA A 77 1.07 7.63 -8.71
N ASP A 78 1.71 6.68 -9.40
CA ASP A 78 2.84 6.96 -10.26
C ASP A 78 2.36 7.14 -11.70
N TYR A 79 2.60 8.32 -12.26
CA TYR A 79 2.24 8.66 -13.64
C TYR A 79 3.46 8.80 -14.56
N SER A 80 4.64 8.36 -14.11
CA SER A 80 5.86 8.44 -14.92
C SER A 80 5.80 7.59 -16.19
N GLY A 81 5.03 6.50 -16.19
CA GLY A 81 5.00 5.53 -17.29
C GLY A 81 6.22 4.61 -17.33
N GLU A 82 7.14 4.75 -16.38
CA GLU A 82 8.31 3.88 -16.25
C GLU A 82 7.91 2.53 -15.66
N PRO A 83 8.46 1.42 -16.19
CA PRO A 83 8.30 0.10 -15.60
C PRO A 83 8.70 0.08 -14.12
N VAL A 84 8.13 -0.90 -13.41
CA VAL A 84 8.65 -1.45 -12.16
C VAL A 84 9.33 -2.77 -12.52
#